data_AF-A0A183C3H1-F1
#
_entry.id   AF-A0A183C3H1-F1
#
_cell.length_a   1.000
_cell.length_b   1.000
_cell.length_c   1.000
_cell.angle_alpha   90.00
_cell.angle_beta   90.00
_cell.angle_gamma   90.00
#
_symmetry.space_group_name_H-M   'P 1'
#
loop_
_entity.id
_entity.type
_entity.pdbx_description
1 polymer ?
#
loop_
_entity_poly.entity_id
_entity_poly.type
_entity_poly.pdbx_seq_one_letter_code
_entity_poly.pdbx_strand_id
1 'polypeptide(L)'
;METNFLGVSYNRDDVFIQSSGSDRALVSAQALLQGMYPPLAELEQFDPTLNWQPIPVHSTGLNHELLKPTSFACPVYDRLKKEVKLELEQQLVNKYPDLFKFIQLNVYKSSQPISLHQAAKLSNINREVLHNLSQPEFCKDNYQALLSSMGLGDDQMVPYSACVMMELYNSANVTQLEIFYRHNGILDKLNLTECGSSFCTADQAIQLLEKRAIFGRQKLFEQCEKDGFCEIPVDNGEKDE
;
A
#
# COMPACT_ATOMS: atom_id res chain seq x y z
N MET A 1 25.22 9.68 0.04
CA MET A 1 24.14 9.27 -0.88
C MET A 1 24.67 9.44 -2.28
N GLU A 2 24.82 8.33 -3.01
CA GLU A 2 25.16 8.41 -4.44
C GLU A 2 24.03 9.15 -5.16
N THR A 3 24.35 10.24 -5.84
CA THR A 3 23.36 11.14 -6.45
C THR A 3 22.81 10.62 -7.78
N ASN A 4 23.22 9.42 -8.21
CA ASN A 4 23.00 8.92 -9.58
C ASN A 4 22.41 7.50 -9.61
N PHE A 5 21.58 7.12 -8.63
CA PHE A 5 20.90 5.82 -8.66
C PHE A 5 19.94 5.68 -9.85
N LEU A 6 19.17 6.74 -10.13
CA LEU A 6 18.29 6.83 -11.29
C LEU A 6 18.93 7.72 -12.36
N GLY A 7 18.73 7.35 -13.62
CA GLY A 7 19.04 8.21 -14.77
C GLY A 7 18.21 9.49 -14.74
N VAL A 8 18.74 10.55 -15.37
CA VAL A 8 18.04 11.84 -15.53
C VAL A 8 16.80 11.68 -16.43
N SER A 9 16.88 10.77 -17.40
CA SER A 9 15.83 10.41 -18.36
C SER A 9 15.16 9.10 -17.97
N TYR A 10 13.89 8.94 -18.34
CA TYR A 10 13.18 7.68 -18.15
C TYR A 10 13.77 6.59 -19.04
N ASN A 11 14.06 5.44 -18.45
CA ASN A 11 14.43 4.23 -19.16
C ASN A 11 13.52 3.07 -18.73
N ARG A 12 12.89 2.42 -19.70
CA ARG A 12 11.97 1.30 -19.47
C ARG A 12 12.64 0.05 -18.90
N ASP A 13 13.95 -0.09 -19.11
CA ASP A 13 14.72 -1.24 -18.61
C ASP A 13 15.11 -1.05 -17.14
N ASP A 14 15.16 0.20 -16.65
CA ASP A 14 15.54 0.54 -15.28
C ASP A 14 14.32 0.73 -14.37
N VAL A 15 13.16 1.12 -14.93
CA VAL A 15 11.99 1.56 -14.15
C VAL A 15 10.71 0.87 -14.60
N PHE A 16 10.15 0.08 -13.70
CA PHE A 16 8.84 -0.53 -13.84
C PHE A 16 7.83 0.12 -12.87
N ILE A 17 6.70 0.59 -13.40
CA ILE A 17 5.65 1.23 -12.60
C ILE A 17 4.39 0.37 -12.64
N GLN A 18 3.96 -0.06 -11.45
CA GLN A 18 2.71 -0.78 -11.28
C GLN A 18 1.77 -0.04 -10.33
N SER A 19 0.51 0.07 -10.72
CA SER A 19 -0.54 0.70 -9.93
C SER A 19 -1.77 -0.19 -9.87
N SER A 20 -2.58 0.02 -8.84
CA SER A 20 -3.87 -0.64 -8.75
C SER A 20 -4.85 0.04 -9.72
N GLY A 21 -5.77 -0.69 -10.33
CA GLY A 21 -6.74 -0.11 -11.29
C GLY A 21 -7.83 0.78 -10.69
N SER A 22 -7.57 1.52 -9.61
CA SER A 22 -8.42 2.63 -9.19
C SER A 22 -7.87 3.95 -9.70
N ASP A 23 -8.73 4.81 -10.23
CA ASP A 23 -8.36 6.11 -10.84
C ASP A 23 -7.42 6.93 -9.96
N ARG A 24 -7.71 7.06 -8.67
CA ARG A 24 -6.85 7.80 -7.74
C ARG A 24 -5.40 7.30 -7.71
N ALA A 25 -5.18 6.00 -7.84
CA ALA A 25 -3.86 5.39 -7.78
C ALA A 25 -3.12 5.55 -9.12
N LEU A 26 -3.84 5.49 -10.23
CA LEU A 26 -3.29 5.75 -11.56
C LEU A 26 -2.88 7.22 -11.70
N VAL A 27 -3.74 8.15 -11.28
CA VAL A 27 -3.44 9.58 -11.30
C VAL A 27 -2.28 9.92 -10.36
N SER A 28 -2.21 9.32 -9.16
CA SER A 28 -1.05 9.51 -8.27
C SER A 28 0.24 8.98 -8.88
N ALA A 29 0.22 7.82 -9.56
CA ALA A 29 1.41 7.29 -10.23
C ALA A 29 1.87 8.22 -11.37
N GLN A 30 0.93 8.75 -12.17
CA GLN A 30 1.23 9.73 -13.22
C GLN A 30 1.82 11.02 -12.65
N ALA A 31 1.25 11.54 -11.55
CA ALA A 31 1.75 12.75 -10.90
C ALA A 31 3.15 12.56 -10.31
N LEU A 32 3.42 11.39 -9.71
CA LEU A 32 4.75 11.02 -9.23
C LEU A 32 5.77 11.00 -10.38
N LEU A 33 5.41 10.35 -11.50
CA LEU A 33 6.27 10.24 -12.68
C LEU A 33 6.59 11.60 -13.30
N GLN A 34 5.63 12.52 -13.32
CA GLN A 34 5.87 13.88 -13.80
C GLN A 34 6.93 14.61 -12.97
N GLY A 35 6.99 14.36 -11.65
CA GLY A 35 8.03 14.90 -10.78
C GLY A 35 9.37 14.18 -10.87
N MET A 36 9.36 12.85 -11.09
CA MET A 36 10.58 12.04 -11.19
C MET A 36 11.30 12.21 -12.53
N TYR A 37 10.55 12.31 -13.63
CA TYR A 37 11.09 12.34 -15.00
C TYR A 37 10.51 13.52 -15.78
N PRO A 38 10.94 14.76 -15.49
CA PRO A 38 10.62 15.90 -16.34
C PRO A 38 11.23 15.70 -17.75
N PRO A 39 10.53 16.06 -18.84
CA PRO A 39 11.06 15.94 -20.20
C PRO A 39 12.16 17.01 -20.46
N LEU A 40 13.42 16.63 -20.24
CA LEU A 40 14.56 17.54 -20.31
C LEU A 40 15.18 17.59 -21.72
N ALA A 41 15.09 16.50 -22.48
CA ALA A 41 15.56 16.44 -23.86
C ALA A 41 14.41 16.74 -24.84
N GLU A 42 14.75 17.35 -25.98
CA GLU A 42 13.77 17.66 -27.05
C GLU A 42 13.04 16.40 -27.56
N LEU A 43 13.72 15.25 -27.58
CA LEU A 43 13.14 13.97 -27.98
C LEU A 43 12.13 13.38 -26.97
N GLU A 44 12.17 13.84 -25.72
CA GLU A 44 11.22 13.46 -24.66
C GLU A 44 10.02 14.40 -24.61
N GLN A 45 10.13 15.57 -25.24
CA GLN A 45 9.08 16.57 -25.32
C GLN A 45 8.17 16.25 -26.51
N PHE A 46 7.04 15.59 -26.23
CA PHE A 46 6.02 15.38 -27.28
C PHE A 46 5.36 16.72 -27.71
N ASP A 47 5.30 17.70 -26.79
CA ASP A 47 4.80 19.05 -27.01
C ASP A 47 5.71 20.04 -26.26
N PRO A 48 6.35 21.01 -26.94
CA PRO A 48 7.27 21.96 -26.32
C PRO A 48 6.58 22.92 -25.33
N THR A 49 5.25 23.02 -25.37
CA THR A 49 4.46 23.83 -24.43
C THR A 49 4.03 23.05 -23.19
N LEU A 50 4.21 21.73 -23.18
CA LEU A 50 3.80 20.87 -22.07
C LEU A 50 5.00 20.19 -21.41
N ASN A 51 5.25 20.54 -20.15
CA ASN A 51 6.27 19.89 -19.33
C ASN A 51 5.78 18.53 -18.77
N TRP A 52 5.44 17.61 -19.68
CA TRP A 52 4.96 16.27 -19.39
C TRP A 52 5.35 15.32 -20.52
N GLN A 53 5.60 14.06 -20.19
CA GLN A 53 5.82 12.99 -21.14
C GLN A 53 4.99 11.75 -20.77
N PRO A 54 4.53 10.97 -21.78
CA PRO A 54 3.83 9.73 -21.52
C PRO A 54 4.81 8.66 -20.99
N ILE A 55 4.60 8.23 -19.75
CA ILE A 55 5.32 7.10 -19.14
C ILE A 55 4.31 5.99 -18.81
N PRO A 56 4.55 4.73 -19.21
CA PRO A 56 3.60 3.64 -19.01
C PRO A 56 3.39 3.37 -17.51
N VAL A 57 2.12 3.23 -17.12
CA VAL A 57 1.70 2.77 -15.79
C VAL A 57 0.93 1.47 -15.95
N HIS A 58 1.51 0.37 -15.47
CA HIS A 58 0.88 -0.94 -15.55
C HIS A 58 -0.21 -1.06 -14.48
N SER A 59 -1.46 -1.12 -14.91
CA SER A 59 -2.61 -1.25 -14.02
C SER A 59 -2.93 -2.72 -13.77
N THR A 60 -3.05 -3.12 -12.51
CA THR A 60 -3.64 -4.41 -12.17
C THR A 60 -5.16 -4.31 -12.11
N GLY A 61 -5.87 -5.43 -12.29
CA GLY A 61 -7.32 -5.50 -12.11
C GLY A 61 -7.81 -4.99 -10.74
N LEU A 62 -9.12 -4.82 -10.61
CA LEU A 62 -9.73 -4.19 -9.42
C LEU A 62 -9.52 -4.94 -8.10
N ASN A 63 -9.14 -6.22 -8.14
CA ASN A 63 -9.02 -7.11 -6.98
C ASN A 63 -7.65 -7.81 -6.91
N HIS A 64 -6.58 -7.15 -7.37
CA HIS A 64 -5.23 -7.71 -7.31
C HIS A 64 -4.77 -7.94 -5.86
N GLU A 65 -4.33 -9.16 -5.55
CA GLU A 65 -3.98 -9.64 -4.22
C GLU A 65 -2.93 -8.77 -3.52
N LEU A 66 -1.90 -8.31 -4.24
CA LEU A 66 -0.81 -7.51 -3.65
C LEU A 66 -1.18 -6.04 -3.49
N LEU A 67 -1.90 -5.47 -4.46
CA LEU A 67 -2.14 -4.02 -4.51
C LEU A 67 -3.48 -3.64 -3.88
N LYS A 68 -4.37 -4.60 -3.65
CA LYS A 68 -5.67 -4.42 -2.98
C LYS A 68 -6.00 -5.66 -2.13
N PRO A 69 -5.15 -6.01 -1.14
CA PRO A 69 -5.34 -7.22 -0.33
C PRO A 69 -6.67 -7.25 0.41
N THR A 70 -7.20 -6.09 0.80
CA THR A 70 -8.51 -5.98 1.46
C THR A 70 -9.71 -6.17 0.53
N SER A 71 -9.50 -6.12 -0.79
CA SER A 71 -10.52 -6.34 -1.82
C SER A 71 -10.36 -7.71 -2.49
N PHE A 72 -9.30 -8.45 -2.18
CA PHE A 72 -9.09 -9.80 -2.69
C PHE A 72 -9.99 -10.78 -1.94
N ALA A 73 -10.75 -11.57 -2.69
CA ALA A 73 -11.65 -12.56 -2.11
C ALA A 73 -10.86 -13.75 -1.54
N CYS A 74 -10.88 -13.88 -0.22
CA CYS A 74 -10.20 -14.93 0.53
C CYS A 74 -11.10 -15.37 1.71
N PRO A 75 -11.91 -16.43 1.53
CA PRO A 75 -12.84 -16.93 2.57
C PRO A 75 -12.21 -17.14 3.94
N VAL A 76 -11.00 -17.70 3.98
CA VAL A 76 -10.26 -17.93 5.23
C VAL A 76 -9.94 -16.62 5.93
N TYR A 77 -9.41 -15.64 5.19
CA TYR A 77 -9.13 -14.30 5.73
C TYR A 77 -10.42 -13.61 6.20
N ASP A 78 -11.51 -13.68 5.44
CA ASP A 78 -12.78 -13.07 5.81
C ASP A 78 -13.36 -13.65 7.11
N ARG A 79 -13.21 -14.97 7.32
CA ARG A 79 -13.58 -15.63 8.57
C ARG A 79 -12.73 -15.15 9.74
N LEU A 80 -11.39 -15.20 9.61
CA LEU A 80 -10.47 -14.76 10.68
C LEU A 80 -10.65 -13.28 11.02
N LYS A 81 -10.81 -12.41 10.01
CA LYS A 81 -11.08 -11.00 10.19
C LYS A 81 -12.38 -10.77 10.96
N LYS A 82 -13.42 -11.56 10.71
CA LYS A 82 -14.71 -11.45 11.42
C LYS A 82 -14.57 -11.83 12.90
N GLU A 83 -13.81 -12.89 13.19
CA GLU A 83 -13.53 -13.35 14.56
C GLU A 83 -12.79 -12.26 15.35
N VAL A 84 -11.67 -11.76 14.82
CA VAL A 84 -10.86 -10.70 15.46
C VAL A 84 -11.63 -9.39 15.57
N LYS A 85 -12.38 -9.01 14.53
CA LYS A 85 -13.17 -7.78 14.54
C LYS A 85 -14.14 -7.79 15.71
N LEU A 86 -14.91 -8.86 15.91
CA LEU A 86 -15.92 -8.92 16.97
C LEU A 86 -15.31 -8.68 18.36
N GLU A 87 -14.17 -9.30 18.64
CA GLU A 87 -13.44 -9.11 19.90
C GLU A 87 -12.98 -7.66 20.08
N LEU A 88 -12.38 -7.08 19.04
CA LEU A 88 -11.89 -5.70 19.08
C LEU A 88 -13.03 -4.68 19.23
N GLU A 89 -14.18 -4.91 18.57
CA GLU A 89 -15.37 -4.07 18.72
C GLU A 89 -15.82 -4.04 20.19
N GLN A 90 -15.89 -5.20 20.85
CA GLN A 90 -16.28 -5.28 22.26
C GLN A 90 -15.30 -4.54 23.17
N GLN A 91 -13.99 -4.74 22.96
CA GLN A 91 -12.96 -4.06 23.75
C GLN A 91 -13.03 -2.54 23.61
N LEU A 92 -13.20 -2.02 22.38
CA LEU A 92 -13.27 -0.58 22.12
C LEU A 92 -14.56 0.06 22.64
N VAL A 93 -15.71 -0.62 22.50
CA VAL A 93 -16.99 -0.14 23.05
C VAL A 93 -16.91 -0.04 24.58
N ASN A 94 -16.31 -1.02 25.23
CA ASN A 94 -16.13 -1.01 26.69
C ASN A 94 -15.12 0.06 27.15
N LYS A 95 -14.11 0.34 26.33
CA LYS A 95 -13.10 1.37 26.62
C LYS A 95 -13.62 2.80 26.42
N TYR A 96 -14.49 3.01 25.43
CA TYR A 96 -15.01 4.33 25.06
C TYR A 96 -16.56 4.40 25.02
N PRO A 97 -17.26 4.02 26.11
CA PRO A 97 -18.71 3.89 26.10
C PRO A 97 -19.42 5.22 25.81
N ASP A 98 -18.89 6.33 26.33
CA ASP A 98 -19.47 7.66 26.13
C ASP A 98 -19.37 8.13 24.68
N LEU A 99 -18.27 7.82 24.00
CA LEU A 99 -18.09 8.16 22.58
C LEU A 99 -19.08 7.40 21.70
N PHE A 100 -19.20 6.09 21.90
CA PHE A 100 -20.14 5.27 21.14
C PHE A 100 -21.59 5.72 21.37
N LYS A 101 -21.95 6.03 22.61
CA LYS A 101 -23.26 6.60 22.96
C LYS A 101 -23.48 7.97 22.32
N PHE A 102 -22.47 8.83 22.33
CA PHE A 102 -22.53 10.15 21.69
C PHE A 102 -22.81 10.02 20.19
N ILE A 103 -22.03 9.19 19.49
CA ILE A 103 -22.18 8.97 18.05
C ILE A 103 -23.55 8.35 17.74
N GLN A 104 -23.97 7.35 18.54
CA GLN A 104 -25.26 6.69 18.38
C GLN A 104 -26.43 7.69 18.45
N LEU A 105 -26.45 8.56 19.46
CA LEU A 105 -27.55 9.47 19.72
C LEU A 105 -27.53 10.72 18.83
N ASN A 106 -26.34 11.30 18.61
CA ASN A 106 -26.22 12.60 17.95
C ASN A 106 -25.97 12.50 16.45
N VAL A 107 -25.18 11.51 16.01
CA VAL A 107 -24.82 11.34 14.59
C VAL A 107 -25.83 10.44 13.90
N TYR A 108 -26.00 9.20 14.38
CA TYR A 108 -26.88 8.23 13.73
C TYR A 108 -28.35 8.33 14.17
N LYS A 109 -28.63 8.97 15.31
CA LYS A 109 -29.96 9.04 15.92
C LYS A 109 -30.65 7.68 15.99
N SER A 110 -29.86 6.64 16.33
CA SER A 110 -30.27 5.24 16.29
C SER A 110 -30.63 4.73 17.68
N SER A 111 -31.77 4.04 17.79
CA SER A 111 -32.14 3.30 19.01
C SER A 111 -31.32 2.02 19.22
N GLN A 112 -30.66 1.52 18.16
CA GLN A 112 -29.80 0.34 18.21
C GLN A 112 -28.32 0.74 18.41
N PRO A 113 -27.53 -0.08 19.13
CA PRO A 113 -26.08 0.13 19.26
C PRO A 113 -25.41 0.22 17.89
N ILE A 114 -24.45 1.12 17.76
CA ILE A 114 -23.66 1.25 16.53
C ILE A 114 -22.46 0.31 16.56
N SER A 115 -22.08 -0.21 15.39
CA SER A 115 -20.87 -1.02 15.22
C SER A 115 -19.61 -0.15 15.18
N LEU A 116 -18.44 -0.75 15.43
CA LEU A 116 -17.16 -0.07 15.22
C LEU A 116 -16.99 0.36 13.77
N HIS A 117 -17.51 -0.43 12.81
CA HIS A 117 -17.47 -0.04 11.40
C HIS A 117 -18.22 1.28 11.15
N GLN A 118 -19.40 1.47 11.75
CA GLN A 118 -20.13 2.74 11.65
C GLN A 118 -19.35 3.88 12.29
N ALA A 119 -18.82 3.70 13.49
CA ALA A 119 -17.99 4.71 14.15
C ALA A 119 -16.74 5.06 13.30
N ALA A 120 -16.07 4.05 12.73
CA ALA A 120 -14.89 4.22 11.89
C ALA A 120 -15.18 4.96 10.58
N LYS A 121 -16.39 4.87 10.02
CA LYS A 121 -16.75 5.68 8.82
C LYS A 121 -16.63 7.18 9.07
N LEU A 122 -16.78 7.63 10.32
CA LEU A 122 -16.65 9.03 10.70
C LEU A 122 -15.19 9.52 10.72
N SER A 123 -14.19 8.63 10.64
CA SER A 123 -12.79 9.07 10.61
C SER A 123 -12.46 9.91 9.36
N ASN A 124 -13.24 9.76 8.29
CA ASN A 124 -13.09 10.55 7.07
C ASN A 124 -13.58 12.00 7.22
N ILE A 125 -14.22 12.38 8.34
CA ILE A 125 -14.62 13.76 8.64
C ILE A 125 -13.41 14.70 8.62
N ASN A 126 -12.23 14.23 9.02
CA ASN A 126 -11.00 15.03 8.95
C ASN A 126 -10.73 15.55 7.52
N ARG A 127 -11.09 14.77 6.50
CA ARG A 127 -10.94 15.14 5.09
C ARG A 127 -11.91 16.25 4.68
N GLU A 128 -13.09 16.27 5.29
CA GLU A 128 -14.12 17.30 5.06
C GLU A 128 -13.75 18.61 5.76
N VAL A 129 -13.22 18.53 6.98
CA VAL A 129 -12.68 19.68 7.72
C VAL A 129 -11.50 20.32 6.98
N LEU A 130 -10.62 19.50 6.39
CA LEU A 130 -9.48 19.99 5.61
C LEU A 130 -9.89 20.68 4.30
N HIS A 131 -11.06 20.36 3.73
CA HIS A 131 -11.44 20.82 2.39
C HIS A 131 -12.74 21.63 2.31
N ASN A 132 -13.47 21.86 3.40
CA ASN A 132 -14.74 22.60 3.44
C ASN A 132 -15.83 22.05 2.49
N LEU A 133 -16.05 20.72 2.42
CA LEU A 133 -16.94 20.06 1.43
C LEU A 133 -18.06 19.19 2.01
N SER A 134 -19.05 18.84 1.17
CA SER A 134 -20.13 17.86 1.43
C SER A 134 -19.91 16.50 0.70
N GLN A 135 -20.40 15.40 1.31
CA GLN A 135 -19.87 14.00 1.22
C GLN A 135 -20.34 13.13 0.03
N PRO A 136 -19.50 12.20 -0.52
CA PRO A 136 -19.52 10.74 -0.17
C PRO A 136 -18.16 9.95 -0.23
N GLU A 137 -18.20 8.60 -0.33
CA GLU A 137 -17.53 7.53 0.46
C GLU A 137 -16.13 6.95 0.01
N PHE A 138 -15.41 6.39 1.01
CA PHE A 138 -14.30 5.38 1.05
C PHE A 138 -12.81 5.83 1.25
N CYS A 139 -12.07 5.04 2.05
CA CYS A 139 -10.59 4.98 2.15
C CYS A 139 -10.12 3.49 2.16
N LYS A 140 -8.85 3.20 1.81
CA LYS A 140 -8.27 1.83 1.71
C LYS A 140 -6.99 1.69 2.55
N ASP A 141 -6.75 0.48 3.07
CA ASP A 141 -5.76 0.13 4.10
C ASP A 141 -4.50 -0.61 3.59
N ASN A 142 -4.13 -0.43 2.31
CA ASN A 142 -3.10 -1.29 1.69
C ASN A 142 -1.70 -1.13 2.34
N TYR A 143 -1.31 0.08 2.71
CA TYR A 143 0.00 0.36 3.31
C TYR A 143 0.11 -0.17 4.73
N GLN A 144 -0.97 -0.08 5.52
CA GLN A 144 -1.00 -0.62 6.87
C GLN A 144 -0.84 -2.13 6.85
N ALA A 145 -1.49 -2.82 5.90
CA ALA A 145 -1.34 -4.26 5.76
C ALA A 145 0.13 -4.68 5.50
N LEU A 146 0.86 -3.93 4.67
CA LEU A 146 2.27 -4.17 4.42
C LEU A 146 3.14 -3.90 5.65
N LEU A 147 2.98 -2.75 6.30
CA LEU A 147 3.76 -2.42 7.50
C LEU A 147 3.49 -3.42 8.63
N SER A 148 2.23 -3.78 8.87
CA SER A 148 1.85 -4.79 9.85
C SER A 148 2.42 -6.17 9.53
N SER A 149 2.41 -6.61 8.26
CA SER A 149 3.00 -7.91 7.89
C SER A 149 4.50 -7.95 8.16
N MET A 150 5.21 -6.84 7.97
CA MET A 150 6.63 -6.71 8.32
C MET A 150 6.87 -6.51 9.82
N GLY A 151 5.83 -6.34 10.63
CA GLY A 151 5.95 -6.03 12.07
C GLY A 151 6.43 -4.61 12.35
N LEU A 152 6.23 -3.71 11.37
CA LEU A 152 6.62 -2.31 11.39
C LEU A 152 5.40 -1.36 11.49
N GLY A 153 4.19 -1.92 11.65
CA GLY A 153 2.97 -1.13 11.83
C GLY A 153 2.93 -0.47 13.21
N ASP A 154 2.55 0.81 13.25
CA ASP A 154 2.48 1.66 14.45
C ASP A 154 1.04 1.99 14.88
N ASP A 155 0.07 1.25 14.32
CA ASP A 155 -1.38 1.44 14.48
C ASP A 155 -1.89 2.86 14.15
N GLN A 156 -1.09 3.68 13.46
CA GLN A 156 -1.52 4.98 12.95
C GLN A 156 -2.18 4.85 11.58
N MET A 157 -3.05 5.81 11.26
CA MET A 157 -3.57 5.91 9.89
C MET A 157 -2.44 6.37 8.97
N VAL A 158 -2.22 5.63 7.90
CA VAL A 158 -1.25 6.00 6.86
C VAL A 158 -1.72 7.30 6.18
N PRO A 159 -0.93 8.39 6.24
CA PRO A 159 -1.31 9.65 5.63
C PRO A 159 -1.22 9.60 4.10
N TYR A 160 -1.85 10.57 3.44
CA TYR A 160 -1.77 10.69 1.99
C TYR A 160 -0.32 10.90 1.54
N SER A 161 0.03 10.37 0.37
CA SER A 161 1.38 10.40 -0.21
C SER A 161 2.48 9.75 0.64
N ALA A 162 2.11 9.00 1.69
CA ALA A 162 3.08 8.21 2.42
C ALA A 162 3.72 7.17 1.50
N CYS A 163 5.01 6.90 1.72
CA CYS A 163 5.80 6.02 0.86
C CYS A 163 6.69 5.15 1.73
N VAL A 164 6.61 3.83 1.53
CA VAL A 164 7.59 2.87 2.04
C VAL A 164 8.62 2.65 0.94
N MET A 165 9.88 2.95 1.22
CA MET A 165 11.01 2.77 0.31
C MET A 165 11.86 1.62 0.84
N MET A 166 12.18 0.66 -0.02
CA MET A 166 13.07 -0.46 0.30
C MET A 166 14.29 -0.36 -0.61
N GLU A 167 15.45 -0.19 -0.02
CA GLU A 167 16.71 0.04 -0.72
C GLU A 167 17.64 -1.15 -0.48
N LEU A 168 18.18 -1.72 -1.57
CA LEU A 168 19.16 -2.80 -1.52
C LEU A 168 20.53 -2.25 -1.86
N TYR A 169 21.49 -2.44 -0.94
CA TYR A 169 22.87 -2.01 -1.09
C TYR A 169 23.77 -3.22 -1.21
N ASN A 170 24.61 -3.28 -2.25
CA ASN A 170 25.65 -4.29 -2.34
C ASN A 170 26.99 -3.69 -1.91
N SER A 171 27.52 -4.13 -0.77
CA SER A 171 28.84 -3.73 -0.28
C SER A 171 29.65 -4.97 0.06
N ALA A 172 30.84 -5.11 -0.54
CA ALA A 172 31.76 -6.21 -0.28
C ALA A 172 31.13 -7.62 -0.38
N ASN A 173 30.32 -7.86 -1.41
CA ASN A 173 29.55 -9.10 -1.65
C ASN A 173 28.45 -9.41 -0.62
N VAL A 174 28.06 -8.43 0.18
CA VAL A 174 26.92 -8.54 1.10
C VAL A 174 25.82 -7.60 0.63
N THR A 175 24.65 -8.17 0.35
CA THR A 175 23.45 -7.40 0.05
C THR A 175 22.75 -7.02 1.36
N GLN A 176 22.63 -5.72 1.60
CA GLN A 176 21.99 -5.12 2.76
C GLN A 176 20.65 -4.53 2.36
N LEU A 177 19.64 -4.67 3.22
CA LEU A 177 18.32 -4.09 3.06
C LEU A 177 18.15 -2.94 4.05
N GLU A 178 17.76 -1.78 3.53
CA GLU A 178 17.29 -0.66 4.33
C GLU A 178 15.85 -0.32 3.97
N ILE A 179 15.03 0.00 4.97
CA ILE A 179 13.62 0.34 4.79
C ILE A 179 13.41 1.74 5.35
N PHE A 180 12.76 2.59 4.57
CA PHE A 180 12.40 3.94 4.97
C PHE A 180 10.90 4.15 4.84
N TYR A 181 10.34 4.97 5.73
CA TYR A 181 8.96 5.39 5.68
C TYR A 181 8.89 6.91 5.64
N ARG A 182 8.43 7.43 4.51
CA ARG A 182 8.21 8.86 4.31
C ARG A 182 6.76 9.20 4.53
N HIS A 183 6.47 10.14 5.41
CA HIS A 183 5.11 10.62 5.68
C HIS A 183 5.13 12.08 6.11
N ASN A 184 4.20 12.89 5.61
CA ASN A 184 4.08 14.31 5.99
C ASN A 184 5.40 15.12 5.90
N GLY A 185 6.30 14.76 4.98
CA GLY A 185 7.63 15.38 4.84
C GLY A 185 8.72 14.85 5.79
N ILE A 186 8.38 13.97 6.73
CA ILE A 186 9.31 13.25 7.62
C ILE A 186 9.79 11.98 6.90
N LEU A 187 11.05 11.59 7.15
CA LEU A 187 11.64 10.36 6.65
C LEU A 187 12.20 9.55 7.82
N ASP A 188 11.55 8.44 8.13
CA ASP A 188 11.96 7.54 9.22
C ASP A 188 12.67 6.31 8.64
N LYS A 189 13.78 5.90 9.26
CA LYS A 189 14.44 4.61 8.96
C LYS A 189 13.79 3.53 9.82
N LEU A 190 13.22 2.52 9.18
CA LEU A 190 12.55 1.41 9.84
C LEU A 190 13.53 0.25 10.04
N ASN A 191 13.61 -0.25 11.27
CA ASN A 191 14.47 -1.38 11.62
C ASN A 191 13.63 -2.64 11.81
N LEU A 192 13.98 -3.72 11.11
CA LEU A 192 13.44 -5.04 11.37
C LEU A 192 13.96 -5.51 12.73
N THR A 193 13.08 -5.61 13.72
CA THR A 193 13.40 -5.83 15.14
C THR A 193 14.17 -7.12 15.42
N GLU A 194 14.07 -8.12 14.54
CA GLU A 194 14.75 -9.41 14.67
C GLU A 194 16.14 -9.46 13.98
N CYS A 195 16.56 -8.40 13.27
CA CYS A 195 17.93 -8.31 12.74
C CYS A 195 18.85 -7.74 13.84
N GLY A 196 19.56 -8.61 14.56
CA GLY A 196 20.42 -8.25 15.70
C GLY A 196 21.66 -7.37 15.39
N SER A 197 21.79 -6.82 14.18
CA SER A 197 22.86 -5.94 13.73
C SER A 197 22.32 -4.57 13.30
N SER A 198 23.19 -3.56 13.23
CA SER A 198 22.85 -2.19 12.77
C SER A 198 22.32 -2.10 11.33
N PHE A 199 22.42 -3.20 10.57
CA PHE A 199 21.85 -3.38 9.24
C PHE A 199 21.31 -4.81 9.10
N CYS A 200 20.30 -5.02 8.25
CA CYS A 200 19.78 -6.34 7.96
C CYS A 200 20.28 -6.81 6.59
N THR A 201 20.80 -8.04 6.48
CA THR A 201 21.12 -8.61 5.17
C THR A 201 19.85 -9.07 4.45
N ALA A 202 19.88 -9.13 3.12
CA ALA A 202 18.71 -9.57 2.34
C ALA A 202 18.27 -11.00 2.72
N ASP A 203 19.22 -11.91 2.94
CA ASP A 203 18.92 -13.29 3.35
C ASP A 203 18.26 -13.37 4.73
N GLN A 204 18.74 -12.57 5.70
CA GLN A 204 18.11 -12.48 7.01
C GLN A 204 16.70 -11.91 6.90
N ALA A 205 16.50 -10.84 6.12
CA ALA A 205 15.19 -10.26 5.92
C ALA A 205 14.22 -11.27 5.28
N ILE A 206 14.67 -12.04 4.28
CA ILE A 206 13.88 -13.11 3.67
C ILE A 206 13.49 -14.17 4.72
N GLN A 207 14.43 -14.67 5.52
CA GLN A 207 14.15 -15.67 6.57
C GLN A 207 13.14 -15.16 7.62
N LEU A 208 13.20 -13.87 7.96
CA LEU A 208 12.25 -13.25 8.87
C LEU A 208 10.86 -13.14 8.24
N LEU A 209 10.80 -12.69 6.99
CA LEU A 209 9.56 -12.54 6.25
C LEU A 209 8.95 -13.88 5.85
N GLU A 210 9.73 -14.96 5.75
CA GLU A 210 9.23 -16.29 5.37
C GLU A 210 8.12 -16.81 6.28
N LYS A 211 8.13 -16.43 7.56
CA LYS A 211 7.09 -16.80 8.52
C LYS A 211 5.76 -16.10 8.27
N ARG A 212 5.76 -15.00 7.52
CA ARG A 212 4.62 -14.08 7.33
C ARG A 212 4.25 -13.89 5.86
N ALA A 213 5.12 -14.27 4.94
CA ALA A 213 4.94 -14.15 3.51
C ALA A 213 4.39 -15.45 2.90
N ILE A 214 3.51 -15.27 1.92
CA ILE A 214 3.03 -16.36 1.07
C ILE A 214 3.74 -16.23 -0.27
N PHE A 215 4.68 -17.13 -0.53
CA PHE A 215 5.39 -17.15 -1.81
C PHE A 215 4.58 -17.94 -2.83
N GLY A 216 4.30 -17.27 -3.96
CA GLY A 216 3.58 -17.86 -5.08
C GLY A 216 2.07 -17.67 -5.00
N ARG A 217 1.49 -17.36 -6.15
CA ARG A 217 0.05 -17.12 -6.31
C ARG A 217 -0.77 -18.38 -6.07
N GLN A 218 -0.27 -19.54 -6.49
CA GLN A 218 -0.92 -20.83 -6.23
C GLN A 218 -1.09 -21.08 -4.72
N LYS A 219 -0.01 -20.96 -3.95
CA LYS A 219 -0.03 -21.16 -2.50
C LYS A 219 -1.00 -20.19 -1.80
N LEU A 220 -1.11 -18.96 -2.28
CA LEU A 220 -2.10 -17.99 -1.78
C LEU A 220 -3.54 -18.48 -2.02
N PHE A 221 -3.83 -19.01 -3.21
CA PHE A 221 -5.16 -19.51 -3.54
C PHE A 221 -5.52 -20.75 -2.72
N GLU A 222 -4.55 -21.67 -2.52
CA GLU A 222 -4.69 -22.84 -1.65
C GLU A 222 -4.98 -22.42 -0.20
N GLN A 223 -4.21 -21.48 0.36
CA GLN A 223 -4.43 -20.97 1.72
C GLN A 223 -5.73 -20.19 1.88
N CYS A 224 -6.25 -19.62 0.80
CA CYS A 224 -7.55 -18.97 0.78
C CYS A 224 -8.71 -19.93 0.54
N GLU A 225 -8.47 -21.24 0.39
CA GLU A 225 -9.49 -22.25 0.07
C GLU A 225 -10.30 -21.86 -1.18
N LYS A 226 -9.60 -21.35 -2.21
CA LYS A 226 -10.23 -20.86 -3.44
C LYS A 226 -10.04 -21.85 -4.57
N ASP A 227 -11.14 -22.39 -5.08
CA ASP A 227 -11.12 -23.26 -6.26
C ASP A 227 -10.74 -22.48 -7.53
N GLY A 228 -9.91 -23.08 -8.40
CA GLY A 228 -9.68 -22.59 -9.77
C GLY A 228 -8.50 -21.64 -9.96
N PHE A 229 -7.29 -22.02 -9.52
CA PHE A 229 -6.07 -21.36 -10.01
C PHE A 229 -5.83 -21.76 -11.48
N CYS A 230 -6.21 -20.88 -12.41
CA CYS A 230 -5.76 -20.95 -13.79
C CYS A 230 -4.56 -20.01 -13.94
N GLU A 231 -3.39 -20.55 -14.27
CA GLU A 231 -2.28 -19.74 -14.75
C GLU A 231 -2.71 -19.07 -16.05
N ILE A 232 -2.74 -17.74 -16.07
CA ILE A 232 -2.70 -17.02 -17.33
C ILE A 232 -1.22 -17.10 -17.74
N PRO A 233 -0.87 -17.72 -18.88
CA PRO A 233 0.50 -17.74 -19.35
C PRO A 233 1.03 -16.31 -19.36
N VAL A 234 2.17 -16.08 -18.71
CA VAL A 234 2.89 -14.83 -18.88
C VAL A 234 3.27 -14.78 -20.34
N ASP A 235 2.69 -13.85 -21.08
CA ASP A 235 3.13 -13.54 -22.43
C ASP A 235 4.56 -13.03 -22.30
N ASN A 236 5.52 -13.92 -22.49
CA ASN A 236 6.95 -13.63 -22.50
C ASN A 236 7.23 -12.93 -23.82
N GLY A 237 6.74 -11.70 -23.95
CA GLY A 237 6.67 -10.90 -25.17
C GLY A 237 7.54 -11.47 -26.28
N GLU A 238 6.92 -12.30 -27.13
CA GLU A 238 7.49 -12.53 -28.44
C GLU A 238 7.67 -11.13 -29.04
N LYS A 239 8.92 -10.82 -29.37
CA LYS A 239 9.28 -9.61 -30.09
C LYS A 239 8.58 -9.70 -31.44
N ASP A 240 7.37 -9.16 -31.52
CA ASP A 240 6.78 -8.83 -32.81
C ASP A 240 7.68 -7.76 -33.45
N GLU A 241 8.24 -8.14 -34.60
CA GLU A 241 9.15 -7.38 -35.46
C GLU A 241 8.65 -5.98 -35.83
#